data_AF-T1BJ83-F1
#
_entry.id   AF-T1BJ83-F1
#
_cell.length_a   1.000
_cell.length_b   1.000
_cell.length_c   1.000
_cell.angle_alpha   90.00
_cell.angle_beta   90.00
_cell.angle_gamma   90.00
#
_symmetry.space_group_name_H-M   'P 1'
#
loop_
_entity.id
_entity.type
_entity.pdbx_description
1 polymer ?
#
loop_
_entity_poly.entity_id
_entity_poly.type
_entity_poly.pdbx_seq_one_letter_code
_entity_poly.pdbx_strand_id
1 'polypeptide(L)'
;GFSRIIGKAQGGVGTPKDFYGVGADGKSFSQFIYDYVSRNDRWNSPKYLIGESYGTTRSAVLVNDLQQGQGMDFNGVVLMSSILNFETASFNTGNDLPYITFLPSYAAVACYHKVTQCPADLPAYLDQVKNFARGEYASALMLGSSLPAAEKARIVQKLAQYTGLKPAYLEKADLRVSLFQFMAELQRGKDLITGRLDGRYSGYAADQLGEYAFNDPQSDAITGAYTAAFNRYVRQTLKFGEDR
;
A
#
# COMPACT_ATOMS: atom_id res chain seq x y z
N GLY A 1 6.01 -4.61 -21.27
CA GLY A 1 6.97 -4.11 -20.26
C GLY A 1 8.27 -3.72 -20.94
N PHE A 2 9.04 -2.83 -20.31
CA PHE A 2 10.35 -2.41 -20.83
C PHE A 2 11.47 -3.42 -20.54
N SER A 3 11.28 -4.31 -19.56
CA SER A 3 12.19 -5.41 -19.26
C SER A 3 11.64 -6.75 -19.78
N ARG A 4 12.55 -7.65 -20.17
CA ARG A 4 12.26 -9.05 -20.48
C ARG A 4 13.46 -9.92 -20.10
N ILE A 5 13.20 -11.16 -19.69
CA ILE A 5 14.25 -12.16 -19.47
C ILE A 5 14.76 -12.62 -20.83
N ILE A 6 16.08 -12.53 -21.05
CA ILE A 6 16.73 -13.04 -22.26
C ILE A 6 17.17 -14.48 -21.99
N GLY A 7 16.34 -15.42 -22.43
CA GLY A 7 16.62 -16.85 -22.31
C GLY A 7 17.44 -17.40 -23.48
N LYS A 8 17.73 -18.71 -23.45
CA LYS A 8 18.56 -19.41 -24.46
C LYS A 8 18.12 -19.18 -25.90
N ALA A 9 16.81 -19.18 -26.15
CA ALA A 9 16.25 -18.94 -27.49
C ALA A 9 16.57 -17.55 -28.06
N GLN A 10 16.98 -16.61 -27.22
CA GLN A 10 17.32 -15.23 -27.58
C GLN A 10 18.81 -14.94 -27.37
N GLY A 11 19.64 -15.97 -27.21
CA GLY A 11 21.09 -15.84 -27.00
C GLY A 11 21.50 -15.48 -25.57
N GLY A 12 20.58 -15.50 -24.60
CA GLY A 12 20.89 -15.29 -23.19
C GLY A 12 20.82 -16.57 -22.37
N VAL A 13 21.02 -16.46 -21.06
CA VAL A 13 20.97 -17.59 -20.12
C VAL A 13 19.99 -17.38 -18.96
N GLY A 14 19.26 -16.26 -18.97
CA GLY A 14 18.38 -15.90 -17.88
C GLY A 14 17.17 -16.83 -17.76
N THR A 15 16.80 -17.15 -16.53
CA THR A 15 15.61 -17.92 -16.17
C THR A 15 14.76 -17.15 -15.16
N PRO A 16 13.47 -17.45 -15.02
CA PRO A 16 12.61 -16.83 -14.00
C PRO A 16 13.21 -16.86 -12.58
N LYS A 17 13.94 -17.91 -12.21
CA LYS A 17 14.55 -18.05 -10.87
C LYS A 17 15.67 -17.03 -10.61
N ASP A 18 16.26 -16.47 -11.66
CA ASP A 18 17.32 -15.47 -11.56
C ASP A 18 16.77 -14.07 -11.27
N PHE A 19 15.46 -13.84 -11.45
CA PHE A 19 14.83 -12.53 -11.33
C PHE A 19 13.61 -12.49 -10.40
N TYR A 20 12.88 -13.60 -10.26
CA TYR A 20 11.63 -13.65 -9.48
C TYR A 20 11.89 -14.16 -8.07
N GLY A 21 11.50 -13.33 -7.09
CA GLY A 21 11.72 -13.55 -5.67
C GLY A 21 12.52 -12.40 -5.08
N VAL A 22 12.34 -12.12 -3.78
CA VAL A 22 12.93 -10.95 -3.12
C VAL A 22 14.45 -10.89 -3.29
N GLY A 23 15.15 -12.00 -3.04
CA GLY A 23 16.61 -12.06 -3.19
C GLY A 23 17.11 -12.05 -4.64
N ALA A 24 16.38 -12.71 -5.56
CA ALA A 24 16.73 -12.74 -6.97
C ALA A 24 16.56 -11.36 -7.62
N ASP A 25 15.44 -10.70 -7.33
CA ASP A 25 15.16 -9.31 -7.70
C ASP A 25 16.23 -8.36 -7.12
N GLY A 26 16.51 -8.44 -5.82
CA GLY A 26 17.55 -7.65 -5.15
C GLY A 26 18.92 -7.81 -5.82
N LYS A 27 19.36 -9.05 -6.06
CA LYS A 27 20.63 -9.36 -6.72
C LYS A 27 20.72 -8.81 -8.15
N SER A 28 19.64 -8.93 -8.93
CA SER A 28 19.63 -8.43 -10.31
C SER A 28 19.77 -6.91 -10.34
N PHE A 29 19.09 -6.19 -9.44
CA PHE A 29 19.13 -4.74 -9.39
C PHE A 29 20.41 -4.21 -8.74
N SER A 30 20.97 -4.89 -7.74
CA SER A 30 22.26 -4.50 -7.13
C SER A 30 23.39 -4.61 -8.15
N GLN A 31 23.43 -5.71 -8.91
CA GLN A 31 24.40 -5.87 -10.00
C GLN A 31 24.29 -4.74 -11.03
N PHE A 32 23.06 -4.40 -11.46
CA PHE A 32 22.83 -3.30 -12.40
C PHE A 32 23.33 -1.96 -11.86
N ILE A 33 23.02 -1.63 -10.60
CA ILE A 33 23.43 -0.38 -9.97
C ILE A 33 24.95 -0.32 -9.86
N TYR A 34 25.59 -1.39 -9.41
CA TYR A 34 27.04 -1.48 -9.30
C TYR A 34 27.74 -1.26 -10.65
N ASP A 35 27.28 -1.95 -11.68
CA ASP A 35 27.83 -1.83 -13.03
C ASP A 35 27.60 -0.43 -13.60
N TYR A 36 26.41 0.14 -13.40
CA TYR A 36 26.12 1.50 -13.84
C TYR A 36 27.03 2.52 -13.16
N VAL A 37 27.16 2.48 -11.83
CA VAL A 37 28.01 3.40 -11.06
C VAL A 37 29.48 3.27 -11.50
N SER A 38 29.96 2.04 -11.69
CA SER A 38 31.35 1.78 -12.08
C SER A 38 31.64 2.22 -13.51
N ARG A 39 30.75 1.95 -14.46
CA ARG A 39 30.94 2.31 -15.89
C ARG A 39 30.77 3.80 -16.17
N ASN A 40 30.19 4.55 -15.25
CA ASN A 40 29.91 5.98 -15.43
C ASN A 40 30.73 6.87 -14.46
N ASP A 41 31.75 6.30 -13.79
CA ASP A 41 32.63 7.01 -12.85
C ASP A 41 31.86 7.75 -11.73
N ARG A 42 30.81 7.12 -11.19
CA ARG A 42 29.91 7.75 -10.21
C ARG A 42 30.12 7.30 -8.76
N TRP A 43 31.21 6.59 -8.45
CA TRP A 43 31.46 6.07 -7.10
C TRP A 43 31.36 7.14 -6.00
N ASN A 44 31.97 8.30 -6.22
CA ASN A 44 31.93 9.44 -5.28
C ASN A 44 30.71 10.36 -5.44
N SER A 45 29.77 10.05 -6.34
CA SER A 45 28.55 10.85 -6.46
C SER A 45 27.64 10.64 -5.26
N PRO A 46 26.83 11.65 -4.85
CA PRO A 46 25.74 11.43 -3.93
C PRO A 46 24.75 10.40 -4.49
N LYS A 47 24.37 9.41 -3.69
CA LYS A 47 23.52 8.28 -4.12
C LYS A 47 22.32 8.15 -3.19
N TYR A 48 21.13 8.12 -3.80
CA TYR A 48 19.86 7.91 -3.12
C TYR A 48 19.10 6.78 -3.80
N LEU A 49 18.50 5.89 -3.01
CA LEU A 49 17.50 4.95 -3.51
C LEU A 49 16.11 5.53 -3.24
N ILE A 50 15.27 5.53 -4.25
CA ILE A 50 13.86 5.87 -4.12
C ILE A 50 13.01 4.68 -4.55
N GLY A 51 12.09 4.27 -3.68
CA GLY A 51 11.18 3.16 -3.92
C GLY A 51 9.74 3.55 -3.63
N GLU A 52 8.82 3.07 -4.46
CA GLU A 52 7.38 3.18 -4.24
C GLU A 52 6.76 1.79 -4.15
N SER A 53 5.80 1.59 -3.24
CA SER A 53 5.09 0.31 -3.09
C SER A 53 6.09 -0.84 -2.87
N TYR A 54 6.05 -1.93 -3.66
CA TYR A 54 7.05 -3.00 -3.60
C TYR A 54 8.51 -2.50 -3.78
N GLY A 55 8.69 -1.38 -4.49
CA GLY A 55 9.98 -0.70 -4.60
C GLY A 55 10.58 -0.28 -3.25
N THR A 56 9.75 -0.12 -2.21
CA THR A 56 10.24 0.13 -0.85
C THR A 56 10.89 -1.09 -0.21
N THR A 57 10.26 -2.28 -0.37
CA THR A 57 10.87 -3.56 0.00
C THR A 57 12.18 -3.76 -0.75
N ARG A 58 12.17 -3.53 -2.07
CA ARG A 58 13.36 -3.64 -2.92
C ARG A 58 14.46 -2.67 -2.45
N SER A 59 14.13 -1.43 -2.15
CA SER A 59 15.12 -0.43 -1.70
C SER A 59 15.81 -0.85 -0.40
N ALA A 60 15.07 -1.45 0.53
CA ALA A 60 15.64 -1.98 1.77
C ALA A 60 16.60 -3.16 1.52
N VAL A 61 16.26 -4.05 0.59
CA VAL A 61 17.16 -5.15 0.19
C VAL A 61 18.39 -4.60 -0.53
N LEU A 62 18.20 -3.71 -1.51
CA LEU A 62 19.28 -3.15 -2.32
C LEU A 62 20.31 -2.39 -1.49
N VAL A 63 19.87 -1.53 -0.56
CA VAL A 63 20.80 -0.76 0.26
C VAL A 63 21.64 -1.66 1.16
N ASN A 64 21.08 -2.79 1.62
CA ASN A 64 21.83 -3.80 2.36
C ASN A 64 22.84 -4.52 1.46
N ASP A 65 22.39 -5.05 0.32
CA ASP A 65 23.23 -5.82 -0.60
C ASP A 65 24.40 -4.99 -1.17
N LEU A 66 24.15 -3.73 -1.52
CA LEU A 66 25.15 -2.83 -2.10
C LEU A 66 26.17 -2.34 -1.05
N GLN A 67 25.72 -2.01 0.16
CA GLN A 67 26.65 -1.58 1.23
C GLN A 67 27.46 -2.76 1.76
N GLN A 68 26.80 -3.85 2.18
CA GLN A 68 27.46 -4.97 2.83
C GLN A 68 28.20 -5.88 1.85
N GLY A 69 27.64 -6.07 0.65
CA GLY A 69 28.22 -6.97 -0.35
C GLY A 69 29.24 -6.30 -1.27
N GLN A 70 29.16 -4.99 -1.46
CA GLN A 70 29.93 -4.28 -2.50
C GLN A 70 30.59 -2.98 -2.04
N GLY A 71 30.48 -2.61 -0.75
CA GLY A 71 31.13 -1.42 -0.20
C GLY A 71 30.63 -0.10 -0.78
N MET A 72 29.42 -0.09 -1.34
CA MET A 72 28.83 1.11 -1.92
C MET A 72 27.92 1.83 -0.92
N ASP A 73 28.38 2.97 -0.41
CA ASP A 73 27.62 3.78 0.54
C ASP A 73 26.53 4.64 -0.12
N PHE A 74 25.46 4.91 0.63
CA PHE A 74 24.32 5.74 0.21
C PHE A 74 24.12 6.94 1.13
N ASN A 75 23.69 8.06 0.55
CA ASN A 75 23.36 9.29 1.28
C ASN A 75 21.93 9.29 1.82
N GLY A 76 21.08 8.37 1.35
CA GLY A 76 19.74 8.19 1.89
C GLY A 76 18.88 7.20 1.10
N VAL A 77 17.78 6.81 1.73
CA VAL A 77 16.73 5.99 1.12
C VAL A 77 15.39 6.70 1.32
N VAL A 78 14.64 6.88 0.24
CA VAL A 78 13.31 7.49 0.23
C VAL A 78 12.28 6.39 -0.05
N LEU A 79 11.37 6.18 0.89
CA LEU A 79 10.33 5.16 0.79
C LEU A 79 8.96 5.83 0.67
N MET A 80 8.29 5.60 -0.46
CA MET A 80 6.96 6.13 -0.74
C MET A 80 5.93 5.00 -0.67
N SER A 81 4.85 5.19 0.10
CA SER A 81 3.81 4.17 0.27
C SER A 81 4.39 2.82 0.71
N SER A 82 5.17 2.86 1.79
CA SER A 82 6.05 1.78 2.23
C SER A 82 5.33 0.49 2.62
N ILE A 83 5.89 -0.64 2.17
CA ILE A 83 5.53 -1.97 2.63
C ILE A 83 6.80 -2.78 2.92
N LEU A 84 7.20 -2.79 4.19
CA LEU A 84 8.36 -3.55 4.67
C LEU A 84 7.95 -4.82 5.41
N ASN A 85 6.70 -4.90 5.85
CA ASN A 85 6.10 -6.09 6.43
C ASN A 85 4.74 -6.35 5.76
N PHE A 86 4.65 -7.40 4.95
CA PHE A 86 3.45 -7.73 4.18
C PHE A 86 2.28 -8.15 5.07
N GLU A 87 2.53 -8.67 6.27
CA GLU A 87 1.47 -9.01 7.22
C GLU A 87 0.64 -7.79 7.62
N THR A 88 1.21 -6.58 7.58
CA THR A 88 0.47 -5.35 7.89
C THR A 88 -0.59 -4.98 6.86
N ALA A 89 -0.62 -5.65 5.69
CA ALA A 89 -1.57 -5.42 4.61
C ALA A 89 -2.30 -6.70 4.15
N SER A 90 -2.11 -7.81 4.86
CA SER A 90 -2.64 -9.13 4.50
C SER A 90 -3.85 -9.48 5.36
N PHE A 91 -5.07 -9.26 4.85
CA PHE A 91 -6.32 -9.53 5.58
C PHE A 91 -6.72 -11.03 5.60
N ASN A 92 -5.74 -11.93 5.52
CA ASN A 92 -5.98 -13.37 5.55
C ASN A 92 -6.50 -13.83 6.91
N THR A 93 -7.30 -14.90 6.92
CA THR A 93 -7.77 -15.54 8.15
C THR A 93 -6.59 -15.86 9.08
N GLY A 94 -6.71 -15.46 10.34
CA GLY A 94 -5.66 -15.65 11.36
C GLY A 94 -4.67 -14.49 11.47
N ASN A 95 -4.71 -13.50 10.56
CA ASN A 95 -3.91 -12.29 10.69
C ASN A 95 -4.79 -11.07 11.05
N ASP A 96 -4.76 -10.69 12.32
CA ASP A 96 -5.54 -9.56 12.84
C ASP A 96 -4.80 -8.21 12.76
N LEU A 97 -3.48 -8.24 12.47
CA LEU A 97 -2.65 -7.05 12.39
C LEU A 97 -3.16 -5.95 11.45
N PRO A 98 -3.65 -6.23 10.22
CA PRO A 98 -4.06 -5.17 9.31
C PRO A 98 -5.32 -4.44 9.80
N TYR A 99 -6.24 -5.09 10.51
CA TYR A 99 -7.42 -4.39 11.05
C TYR A 99 -7.02 -3.31 12.06
N ILE A 100 -6.01 -3.60 12.88
CA ILE A 100 -5.44 -2.68 13.87
C ILE A 100 -4.72 -1.52 13.17
N THR A 101 -3.88 -1.80 12.18
CA THR A 101 -3.04 -0.77 11.53
C THR A 101 -3.83 0.12 10.58
N PHE A 102 -4.93 -0.37 9.99
CA PHE A 102 -5.76 0.41 9.06
C PHE A 102 -6.78 1.32 9.74
N LEU A 103 -7.19 1.01 10.98
CA LEU A 103 -8.26 1.75 11.66
C LEU A 103 -8.05 3.29 11.72
N PRO A 104 -6.85 3.83 12.01
CA PRO A 104 -6.62 5.27 11.96
C PRO A 104 -6.87 5.89 10.58
N SER A 105 -6.49 5.19 9.51
CA SER A 105 -6.74 5.65 8.14
C SER A 105 -8.23 5.65 7.82
N TYR A 106 -8.97 4.62 8.23
CA TYR A 106 -10.43 4.61 8.07
C TYR A 106 -11.09 5.78 8.79
N ALA A 107 -10.63 6.11 10.00
CA ALA A 107 -11.14 7.24 10.75
C ALA A 107 -10.87 8.59 10.07
N ALA A 108 -9.67 8.78 9.51
CA ALA A 108 -9.33 9.96 8.73
C ALA A 108 -10.22 10.10 7.47
N VAL A 109 -10.43 8.99 6.76
CA VAL A 109 -11.24 8.97 5.54
C VAL A 109 -12.73 9.22 5.84
N ALA A 110 -13.25 8.64 6.92
CA ALA A 110 -14.62 8.90 7.38
C ALA A 110 -14.85 10.37 7.77
N CYS A 111 -13.87 10.98 8.45
CA CYS A 111 -13.86 12.42 8.73
C CYS A 111 -13.89 13.24 7.44
N TYR A 112 -13.01 12.92 6.48
CA TYR A 112 -12.89 13.67 5.22
C TYR A 112 -14.21 13.68 4.43
N HIS A 113 -14.87 12.53 4.36
CA HIS A 113 -16.17 12.37 3.68
C HIS A 113 -17.37 12.84 4.50
N LYS A 114 -17.14 13.39 5.71
CA LYS A 114 -18.16 13.87 6.64
C LYS A 114 -19.18 12.79 7.01
N VAL A 115 -18.74 11.53 7.05
CA VAL A 115 -19.57 10.40 7.53
C VAL A 115 -19.56 10.38 9.06
N THR A 116 -18.45 10.81 9.67
CA THR A 116 -18.32 11.04 11.11
C THR A 116 -18.03 12.51 11.40
N GLN A 117 -18.31 12.95 12.63
CA GLN A 117 -17.94 14.29 13.07
C GLN A 117 -16.42 14.40 13.12
N CYS A 118 -15.84 15.23 12.26
CA CYS A 118 -14.41 15.45 12.29
C CYS A 118 -14.02 16.44 13.39
N PRO A 119 -13.09 16.09 14.30
CA PRO A 119 -12.55 17.04 15.26
C PRO A 119 -11.70 18.11 14.59
N ALA A 120 -11.58 19.28 15.24
CA ALA A 120 -10.72 20.36 14.75
C ALA A 120 -9.23 19.97 14.76
N ASP A 121 -8.80 19.22 15.77
CA ASP A 121 -7.44 18.68 15.88
C ASP A 121 -7.42 17.22 15.40
N LEU A 122 -7.23 17.05 14.09
CA LEU A 122 -7.15 15.74 13.45
C LEU A 122 -5.95 14.90 13.96
N PRO A 123 -4.73 15.44 14.12
CA PRO A 123 -3.62 14.68 14.70
C PRO A 123 -3.92 14.10 16.08
N ALA A 124 -4.44 14.91 17.02
CA ALA A 124 -4.77 14.43 18.36
C ALA A 124 -5.88 13.37 18.33
N TYR A 125 -6.89 13.54 17.47
CA TYR A 125 -7.92 12.53 17.26
C TYR A 125 -7.35 11.21 16.73
N LEU A 126 -6.47 11.25 15.73
CA LEU A 126 -5.86 10.05 15.18
C LEU A 126 -4.96 9.34 16.20
N ASP A 127 -4.33 10.06 17.13
CA ASP A 127 -3.60 9.44 18.23
C ASP A 127 -4.52 8.70 19.21
N GLN A 128 -5.71 9.23 19.49
CA GLN A 128 -6.74 8.51 20.25
C GLN A 128 -7.19 7.24 19.53
N VAL A 129 -7.42 7.31 18.21
CA VAL A 129 -7.79 6.14 17.39
C VAL A 129 -6.67 5.09 17.41
N LYS A 130 -5.41 5.50 17.27
CA LYS A 130 -4.24 4.59 17.37
C LYS A 130 -4.16 3.91 18.73
N ASN A 131 -4.41 4.65 19.81
CA ASN A 131 -4.40 4.09 21.17
C ASN A 131 -5.51 3.07 21.38
N PHE A 132 -6.73 3.36 20.89
CA PHE A 132 -7.82 2.40 20.89
C PHE A 132 -7.49 1.16 20.04
N ALA A 133 -6.93 1.35 18.84
CA ALA A 133 -6.58 0.28 17.92
C ALA A 133 -5.58 -0.69 18.56
N ARG A 134 -4.51 -0.16 19.17
CA ARG A 134 -3.43 -0.95 19.80
C ARG A 134 -3.81 -1.54 21.16
N GLY A 135 -4.82 -0.98 21.81
CA GLY A 135 -5.31 -1.44 23.10
C GLY A 135 -6.57 -2.29 22.95
N GLU A 136 -7.71 -1.71 23.32
CA GLU A 136 -9.00 -2.38 23.43
C GLU A 136 -9.38 -3.18 22.17
N TYR A 137 -9.16 -2.62 20.98
CA TYR A 137 -9.53 -3.30 19.73
C TYR A 137 -8.63 -4.52 19.46
N ALA A 138 -7.31 -4.37 19.61
CA ALA A 138 -6.39 -5.49 19.50
C ALA A 138 -6.71 -6.61 20.51
N SER A 139 -6.99 -6.26 21.77
CA SER A 139 -7.41 -7.24 22.78
C SER A 139 -8.73 -7.94 22.42
N ALA A 140 -9.70 -7.20 21.88
CA ALA A 140 -10.97 -7.76 21.45
C ALA A 140 -10.81 -8.76 20.29
N LEU A 141 -9.98 -8.42 19.30
CA LEU A 141 -9.66 -9.32 18.18
C LEU A 141 -8.97 -10.59 18.68
N MET A 142 -8.01 -10.45 19.62
CA MET A 142 -7.26 -11.57 20.20
C MET A 142 -8.14 -12.53 21.03
N LEU A 143 -9.14 -12.02 21.75
CA LEU A 143 -10.10 -12.86 22.48
C LEU A 143 -11.02 -13.63 21.53
N GLY A 144 -11.26 -13.13 20.32
CA GLY A 144 -12.08 -13.78 19.30
C GLY A 144 -13.45 -14.20 19.85
N SER A 145 -13.80 -15.48 19.71
CA SER A 145 -15.07 -16.04 20.20
C SER A 145 -15.22 -16.02 21.72
N SER A 146 -14.13 -15.84 22.48
CA SER A 146 -14.16 -15.73 23.94
C SER A 146 -14.49 -14.30 24.42
N LEU A 147 -14.62 -13.34 23.51
CA LEU A 147 -14.98 -11.96 23.84
C LEU A 147 -16.41 -11.89 24.42
N PRO A 148 -16.60 -11.38 25.65
CA PRO A 148 -17.94 -11.25 26.22
C PRO A 148 -18.86 -10.38 25.35
N ALA A 149 -20.12 -10.76 25.20
CA ALA A 149 -21.06 -10.08 24.31
C ALA A 149 -21.22 -8.57 24.62
N ALA A 150 -21.22 -8.20 25.91
CA ALA A 150 -21.28 -6.80 26.33
C ALA A 150 -20.03 -6.01 25.88
N GLU A 151 -18.85 -6.64 25.95
CA GLU A 151 -17.61 -6.02 25.51
C GLU A 151 -17.56 -5.92 23.98
N LYS A 152 -17.99 -6.97 23.26
CA LYS A 152 -18.14 -6.92 21.80
C LYS A 152 -19.04 -5.76 21.36
N ALA A 153 -20.20 -5.59 21.99
CA ALA A 153 -21.10 -4.48 21.70
C ALA A 153 -20.43 -3.11 21.90
N ARG A 154 -19.62 -2.96 22.96
CA ARG A 154 -18.86 -1.73 23.24
C ARG A 154 -17.81 -1.45 22.16
N ILE A 155 -17.08 -2.47 21.70
CA ILE A 155 -16.10 -2.35 20.61
C ILE A 155 -16.78 -2.00 19.29
N VAL A 156 -17.93 -2.60 18.99
CA VAL A 156 -18.74 -2.26 17.81
C VAL A 156 -19.10 -0.76 17.81
N GLN A 157 -19.55 -0.22 18.94
CA GLN A 157 -19.91 1.20 19.01
C GLN A 157 -18.71 2.12 18.81
N LYS A 158 -17.55 1.79 19.39
CA LYS A 158 -16.31 2.56 19.16
C LYS A 158 -15.86 2.48 17.70
N LEU A 159 -15.91 1.31 17.08
CA LEU A 159 -15.59 1.15 15.66
C LEU A 159 -16.56 1.94 14.79
N ALA A 160 -17.86 1.93 15.07
CA ALA A 160 -18.86 2.71 14.34
C ALA A 160 -18.57 4.22 14.46
N GLN A 161 -18.23 4.69 15.66
CA GLN A 161 -17.85 6.10 15.89
C GLN A 161 -16.63 6.51 15.06
N TYR A 162 -15.60 5.66 14.97
CA TYR A 162 -14.38 5.99 14.24
C TYR A 162 -14.54 5.84 12.74
N THR A 163 -15.16 4.76 12.28
CA THR A 163 -15.20 4.40 10.85
C THR A 163 -16.41 4.95 10.11
N GLY A 164 -17.46 5.37 10.82
CA GLY A 164 -18.74 5.75 10.22
C GLY A 164 -19.55 4.57 9.68
N LEU A 165 -19.06 3.34 9.82
CA LEU A 165 -19.78 2.15 9.39
C LEU A 165 -20.92 1.84 10.36
N LYS A 166 -22.01 1.27 9.84
CA LYS A 166 -23.17 0.90 10.64
C LYS A 166 -22.80 -0.21 11.65
N PRO A 167 -23.27 -0.15 12.91
CA PRO A 167 -23.04 -1.20 13.91
C PRO A 167 -23.38 -2.61 13.40
N ALA A 168 -24.51 -2.77 12.70
CA ALA A 168 -24.91 -4.06 12.13
C ALA A 168 -23.91 -4.61 11.10
N TYR A 169 -23.24 -3.75 10.34
CA TYR A 169 -22.20 -4.17 9.40
C TYR A 169 -20.95 -4.67 10.15
N LEU A 170 -20.54 -3.95 11.19
CA LEU A 170 -19.40 -4.31 12.04
C LEU A 170 -19.63 -5.58 12.85
N GLU A 171 -20.86 -5.80 13.33
CA GLU A 171 -21.27 -7.04 13.99
C GLU A 171 -21.20 -8.24 13.03
N LYS A 172 -21.73 -8.06 11.80
CA LYS A 172 -21.68 -9.08 10.75
C LYS A 172 -20.26 -9.40 10.32
N ALA A 173 -19.39 -8.40 10.29
CA ALA A 173 -17.97 -8.55 9.99
C ALA A 173 -17.15 -9.14 11.16
N ASP A 174 -17.78 -9.46 12.30
CA ASP A 174 -17.09 -9.87 13.53
C ASP A 174 -15.91 -8.96 13.88
N LEU A 175 -16.16 -7.65 13.84
CA LEU A 175 -15.19 -6.57 14.07
C LEU A 175 -14.08 -6.45 13.01
N ARG A 176 -14.07 -7.26 11.94
CA ARG A 176 -12.98 -7.35 10.95
C ARG A 176 -13.43 -6.84 9.58
N VAL A 177 -13.17 -5.56 9.31
CA VAL A 177 -13.45 -4.94 8.00
C VAL A 177 -12.15 -4.72 7.23
N SER A 178 -12.01 -5.44 6.12
CA SER A 178 -10.87 -5.28 5.20
C SER A 178 -10.92 -3.97 4.43
N LEU A 179 -9.80 -3.59 3.81
CA LEU A 179 -9.68 -2.34 3.04
C LEU A 179 -10.74 -2.22 1.96
N PHE A 180 -10.92 -3.27 1.15
CA PHE A 180 -11.85 -3.24 0.03
C PHE A 180 -13.31 -3.25 0.48
N GLN A 181 -13.61 -3.84 1.64
CA GLN A 181 -14.94 -3.76 2.28
C GLN A 181 -15.23 -2.34 2.80
N PHE A 182 -14.26 -1.72 3.50
CA PHE A 182 -14.39 -0.32 3.96
C PHE A 182 -14.60 0.63 2.77
N MET A 183 -13.84 0.43 1.69
CA MET A 183 -13.97 1.23 0.48
C MET A 183 -15.36 1.15 -0.15
N ALA A 184 -15.98 -0.03 -0.13
CA ALA A 184 -17.32 -0.25 -0.65
C ALA A 184 -18.41 0.29 0.28
N GLU A 185 -18.22 0.18 1.59
CA GLU A 185 -19.29 0.45 2.57
C GLU A 185 -19.40 1.92 2.97
N LEU A 186 -18.28 2.63 3.12
CA LEU A 186 -18.26 3.97 3.74
C LEU A 186 -19.25 4.96 3.09
N GLN A 187 -19.36 4.93 1.76
CA GLN A 187 -20.21 5.83 0.98
C GLN A 187 -21.33 5.11 0.23
N ARG A 188 -21.67 3.86 0.64
CA ARG A 188 -22.68 3.05 -0.06
C ARG A 188 -24.03 3.74 -0.18
N GLY A 189 -24.43 4.53 0.82
CA GLY A 189 -25.69 5.29 0.79
C GLY A 189 -25.74 6.41 -0.28
N LYS A 190 -24.64 6.69 -0.97
CA LYS A 190 -24.54 7.64 -2.09
C LYS A 190 -24.19 6.92 -3.41
N ASP A 191 -24.20 5.59 -3.43
CA ASP A 191 -23.77 4.78 -4.57
C ASP A 191 -22.31 5.00 -4.98
N LEU A 192 -21.47 5.40 -4.02
CA LEU A 192 -20.05 5.70 -4.21
C LEU A 192 -19.16 4.72 -3.43
N ILE A 193 -17.97 4.50 -3.98
CA ILE A 193 -16.82 3.89 -3.31
C ILE A 193 -15.75 4.94 -3.03
N THR A 194 -14.87 4.68 -2.05
CA THR A 194 -13.72 5.53 -1.75
C THR A 194 -12.41 4.98 -2.34
N GLY A 195 -11.39 5.84 -2.50
CA GLY A 195 -10.06 5.45 -2.94
C GLY A 195 -9.28 4.58 -1.95
N ARG A 196 -8.54 3.60 -2.47
CA ARG A 196 -7.50 2.80 -1.82
C ARG A 196 -6.21 3.59 -1.67
N LEU A 197 -5.77 4.23 -2.75
CA LEU A 197 -4.48 4.95 -2.80
C LEU A 197 -4.59 6.34 -2.18
N ASP A 198 -5.72 6.98 -2.38
CA ASP A 198 -6.09 8.24 -1.72
C ASP A 198 -7.59 8.20 -1.40
N GLY A 199 -7.89 7.99 -0.12
CA GLY A 199 -9.26 7.90 0.37
C GLY A 199 -10.08 9.17 0.23
N ARG A 200 -9.54 10.27 -0.30
CA ARG A 200 -10.30 11.49 -0.61
C ARG A 200 -11.09 11.39 -1.91
N TYR A 201 -10.66 10.52 -2.82
CA TYR A 201 -11.36 10.32 -4.08
C TYR A 201 -12.61 9.48 -3.87
N SER A 202 -13.66 9.81 -4.62
CA SER A 202 -14.88 9.04 -4.70
C SER A 202 -15.14 8.66 -6.15
N GLY A 203 -15.69 7.48 -6.38
CA GLY A 203 -16.10 7.02 -7.70
C GLY A 203 -17.39 6.22 -7.58
N TYR A 204 -18.13 6.09 -8.68
CA TYR A 204 -19.36 5.30 -8.68
C TYR A 204 -19.06 3.82 -8.42
N ALA A 205 -19.88 3.20 -7.59
CA ALA A 205 -19.85 1.76 -7.39
C ALA A 205 -20.35 1.06 -8.67
N ALA A 206 -19.51 0.25 -9.31
CA ALA A 206 -19.91 -0.55 -10.47
C ALA A 206 -20.96 -1.62 -10.09
N ASP A 207 -20.87 -2.15 -8.87
CA ASP A 207 -21.84 -3.05 -8.27
C ASP A 207 -22.21 -2.54 -6.86
N GLN A 208 -23.46 -2.08 -6.71
CA GLN A 208 -23.97 -1.57 -5.43
C GLN A 208 -24.21 -2.68 -4.40
N LEU A 209 -24.27 -3.94 -4.82
CA LEU A 209 -24.38 -5.12 -3.95
C LEU A 209 -23.00 -5.74 -3.65
N GLY A 210 -21.95 -5.25 -4.31
CA GLY A 210 -20.60 -5.74 -4.15
C GLY A 210 -20.12 -5.61 -2.71
N GLU A 211 -19.54 -6.70 -2.20
CA GLU A 211 -18.85 -6.71 -0.92
C GLU A 211 -17.57 -5.85 -0.97
N TYR A 212 -16.90 -5.84 -2.12
CA TYR A 212 -15.60 -5.20 -2.33
C TYR A 212 -15.68 -4.10 -3.38
N ALA A 213 -14.93 -3.03 -3.16
CA ALA A 213 -14.65 -2.05 -4.22
C ALA A 213 -13.64 -2.64 -5.21
N PHE A 214 -14.04 -2.80 -6.47
CA PHE A 214 -13.24 -3.43 -7.51
C PHE A 214 -12.23 -2.50 -8.19
N ASN A 215 -12.54 -1.21 -8.26
CA ASN A 215 -11.70 -0.17 -8.85
C ASN A 215 -11.24 0.85 -7.79
N ASP A 216 -10.23 1.64 -8.14
CA ASP A 216 -9.70 2.70 -7.30
C ASP A 216 -10.01 4.07 -7.94
N PRO A 217 -10.92 4.87 -7.36
CA PRO A 217 -11.29 6.18 -7.89
C PRO A 217 -10.12 7.14 -8.14
N GLN A 218 -9.04 7.06 -7.34
CA GLN A 218 -7.87 7.90 -7.56
C GLN A 218 -7.10 7.47 -8.80
N SER A 219 -6.86 6.17 -8.97
CA SER A 219 -6.19 5.60 -10.14
C SER A 219 -6.97 5.90 -11.41
N ASP A 220 -8.29 5.74 -11.39
CA ASP A 220 -9.15 6.05 -12.53
C ASP A 220 -9.05 7.53 -12.92
N ALA A 221 -8.99 8.43 -11.93
CA ALA A 221 -8.92 9.87 -12.17
C ALA A 221 -7.58 10.34 -12.76
N ILE A 222 -6.45 9.72 -12.39
CA ILE A 222 -5.12 10.26 -12.76
C ILE A 222 -4.34 9.44 -13.80
N THR A 223 -4.68 8.16 -14.00
CA THR A 223 -3.85 7.24 -14.80
C THR A 223 -3.67 7.70 -16.25
N GLY A 224 -4.74 8.25 -16.86
CA GLY A 224 -4.68 8.75 -18.23
C GLY A 224 -3.66 9.88 -18.40
N ALA A 225 -3.67 10.86 -17.49
CA ALA A 225 -2.74 11.98 -17.52
C ALA A 225 -1.29 11.52 -17.31
N TYR A 226 -1.04 10.65 -16.34
CA TYR A 226 0.30 10.11 -16.07
C TYR A 226 0.83 9.28 -17.24
N THR A 227 -0.01 8.44 -17.85
CA THR A 227 0.38 7.59 -18.97
C THR A 227 0.72 8.42 -20.21
N ALA A 228 -0.07 9.47 -20.49
CA ALA A 228 0.22 10.41 -21.57
C ALA A 228 1.53 11.17 -21.32
N ALA A 229 1.73 11.71 -20.11
CA ALA A 229 2.95 12.42 -19.74
C ALA A 229 4.20 11.53 -19.83
N PHE A 230 4.13 10.31 -19.31
CA PHE A 230 5.22 9.35 -19.39
C PHE A 230 5.57 8.97 -20.84
N ASN A 231 4.57 8.63 -21.66
CA ASN A 231 4.81 8.30 -23.07
C ASN A 231 5.41 9.48 -23.84
N ARG A 232 4.94 10.70 -23.57
CA ARG A 232 5.52 11.91 -24.15
C ARG A 232 6.99 12.06 -23.75
N TYR A 233 7.30 11.95 -22.46
CA TYR A 233 8.66 12.12 -21.95
C TYR A 233 9.63 11.07 -22.51
N VAL A 234 9.27 9.78 -22.42
CA VAL A 234 10.15 8.69 -22.85
C VAL A 234 10.41 8.73 -24.36
N ARG A 235 9.39 9.04 -25.16
CA ARG A 235 9.53 9.06 -26.64
C ARG A 235 10.13 10.37 -27.14
N GLN A 236 9.66 11.51 -26.66
CA GLN A 236 10.05 12.81 -27.23
C GLN A 236 11.31 13.38 -26.59
N THR A 237 11.51 13.18 -25.29
CA THR A 237 12.67 13.73 -24.56
C THR A 237 13.82 12.73 -24.52
N LEU A 238 13.54 11.51 -24.04
CA LEU A 238 14.59 10.48 -23.90
C LEU A 238 14.90 9.75 -25.21
N LYS A 239 14.08 9.95 -26.27
CA LYS A 239 14.21 9.28 -27.58
C LYS A 239 14.23 7.75 -27.48
N PHE A 240 13.63 7.21 -26.42
CA PHE A 240 13.68 5.79 -26.16
C PHE A 240 12.54 5.06 -26.89
N GLY A 241 12.90 4.00 -27.62
CA GLY A 241 11.95 3.17 -28.37
C GLY A 241 11.69 3.64 -29.81
N GLU A 242 12.52 4.53 -30.35
CA GLU A 242 12.51 4.89 -31.78
C GLU A 242 13.15 3.78 -32.66
N ASP A 243 13.98 2.91 -32.08
CA ASP A 243 14.66 1.80 -32.77
C ASP A 243 13.85 0.48 -32.83
N ARG A 244 12.52 0.57 -32.79
CA ARG A 244 11.61 -0.58 -32.93
C ARG A 244 10.66 -0.43 -34.10
#